data_AF-A0A9N9EMH1-F1
#
_entry.id   AF-A0A9N9EMH1-F1
#
_cell.length_a   1.000
_cell.length_b   1.000
_cell.length_c   1.000
_cell.angle_alpha   90.00
_cell.angle_beta   90.00
_cell.angle_gamma   90.00
#
_symmetry.space_group_name_H-M   'P 1'
#
loop_
_entity.id
_entity.type
_entity.pdbx_description
1 polymer ?
#
loop_
_entity_poly.entity_id
_entity_poly.type
_entity_poly.pdbx_seq_one_letter_code
_entity_poly.pdbx_strand_id
1 'polypeptide(L)'
;CAKMADKPNPFLDEANKNPPPSYEPRGAIHGHGNSEKYKALTGEEEADVTAAAAVNPGIETSDPKKMIYSGSGILINKRPSQKRLIFRFCTLLTSFGALMCMAGAPLYSKKSSPPSGANEAAIVFTYIVSSVSTIVSLFFVVLYFMRLLKDANKVSRWILHGIDLVLVVSYGCLMVYLIKGFSCKPGTEDGWCDFYNFSIFFTVLCFLLYVVSFFWDLAGTFKIVKK
;
A
#
# COMPACT_ATOMS: atom_id res chain seq x y z
N CYS A 1 9.74 -2.84 56.39
CA CYS A 1 10.43 -1.72 55.69
C CYS A 1 11.82 -2.15 55.25
N ALA A 2 11.94 -2.78 54.08
CA ALA A 2 13.23 -3.13 53.49
C ALA A 2 13.47 -2.20 52.29
N LYS A 3 14.54 -1.41 52.34
CA LYS A 3 15.00 -0.55 51.24
C LYS A 3 15.61 -1.44 50.16
N MET A 4 14.97 -1.52 49.00
CA MET A 4 15.61 -2.02 47.78
C MET A 4 16.57 -0.95 47.26
N ALA A 5 17.84 -1.30 47.15
CA ALA A 5 18.88 -0.47 46.55
C ALA A 5 18.84 -0.63 45.02
N ASP A 6 18.73 0.49 44.32
CA ASP A 6 18.82 0.59 42.87
C ASP A 6 20.21 0.17 42.40
N LYS A 7 20.29 -0.83 41.52
CA LYS A 7 21.54 -1.20 40.85
C LYS A 7 21.67 -0.36 39.56
N PRO A 8 22.82 0.31 39.33
CA PRO A 8 23.04 1.08 38.11
C PRO A 8 23.07 0.16 36.89
N ASN A 9 22.37 0.59 35.84
CA ASN A 9 22.18 -0.14 34.59
C ASN A 9 23.41 0.07 33.68
N PRO A 10 24.23 -0.96 33.42
CA PRO A 10 25.51 -0.82 32.70
C PRO A 10 25.36 -0.51 31.19
N PHE A 11 24.13 -0.46 30.66
CA PHE A 11 23.88 -0.26 29.23
C PHE A 11 23.88 1.20 28.75
N LEU A 12 23.90 2.17 29.66
CA LEU A 12 23.84 3.59 29.27
C LEU A 12 25.21 4.23 29.01
N ASP A 13 26.32 3.60 29.42
CA ASP A 13 27.65 4.20 29.29
C ASP A 13 28.34 3.95 27.93
N GLU A 14 27.80 3.05 27.09
CA GLU A 14 28.44 2.70 25.81
C GLU A 14 27.93 3.54 24.62
N ALA A 15 26.84 4.29 24.80
CA ALA A 15 26.26 5.13 23.73
C ALA A 15 27.03 6.45 23.48
N ASN A 16 28.04 6.79 24.30
CA ASN A 16 28.69 8.11 24.27
C ASN A 16 30.12 8.12 23.70
N LYS A 17 30.62 7.00 23.15
CA LYS A 17 32.00 6.93 22.62
C LYS A 17 32.14 7.06 21.11
N ASN A 18 31.05 7.00 20.33
CA ASN A 18 31.12 7.06 18.88
C ASN A 18 30.13 8.09 18.32
N PRO A 19 30.55 9.34 18.07
CA PRO A 19 29.72 10.27 17.31
C PRO A 19 29.48 9.68 15.91
N PRO A 20 28.25 9.76 15.37
CA PRO A 20 27.97 9.30 14.02
C PRO A 20 28.86 10.05 13.02
N PRO A 21 29.37 9.38 11.97
CA PRO A 21 30.20 10.03 10.96
C PRO A 21 29.42 11.20 10.33
N SER A 22 30.06 12.36 10.33
CA SER A 22 29.56 13.57 9.65
C SER A 22 29.31 13.24 8.18
N TYR A 23 28.05 13.36 7.75
CA TYR A 23 27.67 13.17 6.36
C TYR A 23 28.23 14.35 5.54
N GLU A 24 29.38 14.17 4.90
CA GLU A 24 29.83 15.05 3.83
C GLU A 24 28.88 14.89 2.63
N PRO A 25 28.29 15.98 2.10
CA PRO A 25 27.50 15.92 0.89
C PRO A 25 28.41 15.55 -0.29
N ARG A 26 28.33 14.30 -0.71
CA ARG A 26 29.01 13.78 -1.90
C ARG A 26 28.59 14.64 -3.11
N GLY A 27 29.58 15.28 -3.71
CA GLY A 27 29.44 16.31 -4.74
C GLY A 27 28.47 15.95 -5.87
N ALA A 28 27.72 16.95 -6.29
CA ALA A 28 26.81 16.91 -7.43
C ALA A 28 27.59 16.49 -8.70
N ILE A 29 27.27 15.31 -9.22
CA ILE A 29 27.69 14.92 -10.56
C ILE A 29 26.85 15.73 -11.54
N HIS A 30 27.51 16.67 -12.24
CA HIS A 30 26.95 17.42 -13.36
C HIS A 30 26.62 16.44 -14.50
N GLY A 31 25.35 16.06 -14.61
CA GLY A 31 24.82 15.34 -15.76
C GLY A 31 24.49 16.30 -16.89
N HIS A 32 25.37 16.36 -17.89
CA HIS A 32 25.16 17.06 -19.15
C HIS A 32 24.22 16.20 -20.03
N GLY A 33 22.91 16.42 -19.90
CA GLY A 33 21.88 15.73 -20.68
C GLY A 33 21.33 16.63 -21.78
N ASN A 34 21.71 16.35 -23.03
CA ASN A 34 21.28 17.04 -24.25
C ASN A 34 19.75 17.10 -24.37
N SER A 35 19.19 18.31 -24.34
CA SER A 35 17.81 18.60 -24.75
C SER A 35 17.83 19.24 -26.14
N GLU A 36 18.10 18.42 -27.15
CA GLU A 36 17.89 18.76 -28.56
C GLU A 36 17.05 17.66 -29.20
N LYS A 37 15.72 17.84 -29.20
CA LYS A 37 14.79 17.31 -30.22
C LYS A 37 13.34 17.51 -29.78
N TYR A 38 12.79 18.70 -29.94
CA TYR A 38 11.37 18.92 -30.28
C TYR A 38 11.25 20.28 -30.98
N LYS A 39 11.84 20.38 -32.17
CA LYS A 39 11.55 21.40 -33.19
C LYS A 39 11.26 20.64 -34.47
N ALA A 40 9.98 20.53 -34.83
CA ALA A 40 9.46 20.43 -36.19
C ALA A 40 8.02 19.91 -36.11
N LEU A 41 7.04 20.81 -36.21
CA LEU A 41 5.80 20.68 -36.97
C LEU A 41 4.87 21.84 -36.57
N THR A 42 5.17 23.01 -37.14
CA THR A 42 4.20 24.10 -37.33
C THR A 42 4.19 24.37 -38.83
N GLY A 43 3.16 23.85 -39.49
CA GLY A 43 2.80 24.25 -40.84
C GLY A 43 2.17 25.64 -40.79
N GLU A 44 2.62 26.48 -41.71
CA GLU A 44 2.11 27.80 -42.02
C GLU A 44 0.66 27.73 -42.50
N GLU A 45 -0.19 28.61 -41.97
CA GLU A 45 -1.36 29.11 -42.69
C GLU A 45 -1.40 30.63 -42.49
N GLU A 46 -1.10 31.33 -43.60
CA GLU A 46 -1.11 32.77 -43.76
C GLU A 46 -2.54 33.24 -43.96
N ALA A 47 -3.01 34.19 -43.13
CA ALA A 47 -4.15 35.03 -43.47
C ALA A 47 -3.94 36.43 -42.89
N ASP A 48 -3.52 37.32 -43.79
CA ASP A 48 -3.58 38.78 -43.70
C ASP A 48 -5.04 39.26 -43.56
N VAL A 49 -5.32 40.24 -42.69
CA VAL A 49 -6.13 41.44 -42.98
C VAL A 49 -5.99 42.42 -41.80
N THR A 50 -5.27 43.50 -42.07
CA THR A 50 -5.41 44.92 -41.66
C THR A 50 -6.45 45.39 -40.60
N ALA A 51 -5.96 46.35 -39.79
CA ALA A 51 -6.64 47.50 -39.16
C ALA A 51 -7.40 47.31 -37.83
N ALA A 52 -6.81 47.80 -36.73
CA ALA A 52 -7.14 49.11 -36.15
C ALA A 52 -6.45 49.27 -34.79
N ALA A 53 -5.70 50.36 -34.65
CA ALA A 53 -5.03 50.76 -33.43
C ALA A 53 -6.05 51.12 -32.33
N ALA A 54 -6.26 50.20 -31.38
CA ALA A 54 -6.86 50.51 -30.09
C ALA A 54 -5.75 50.40 -29.03
N VAL A 55 -5.24 51.55 -28.62
CA VAL A 55 -4.30 51.74 -27.53
C VAL A 55 -4.97 51.28 -26.23
N ASN A 56 -4.56 50.14 -25.70
CA ASN A 56 -4.87 49.70 -24.33
C ASN A 56 -3.68 50.05 -23.42
N PRO A 57 -3.75 51.12 -22.62
CA PRO A 57 -2.74 51.42 -21.61
C PRO A 57 -3.06 50.59 -20.36
N GLY A 58 -2.38 49.46 -20.18
CA GLY A 58 -2.57 48.67 -18.96
C GLY A 58 -2.13 47.20 -19.01
N ILE A 59 -1.51 46.74 -20.11
CA ILE A 59 -0.86 45.43 -20.11
C ILE A 59 0.54 45.64 -19.55
N GLU A 60 0.65 45.52 -18.23
CA GLU A 60 1.94 45.34 -17.56
C GLU A 60 2.68 44.23 -18.30
N THR A 61 3.79 44.62 -18.91
CA THR A 61 4.73 43.76 -19.60
C THR A 61 5.03 42.57 -18.70
N SER A 62 4.47 41.43 -19.10
CA SER A 62 4.75 40.10 -18.57
C SER A 62 6.27 39.90 -18.58
N ASP A 63 6.89 40.11 -17.42
CA ASP A 63 8.32 39.97 -17.21
C ASP A 63 8.72 38.52 -17.56
N PRO A 64 9.42 38.29 -18.70
CA PRO A 64 9.73 36.94 -19.17
C PRO A 64 10.72 36.22 -18.23
N LYS A 65 11.25 36.90 -17.20
CA LYS A 65 12.08 36.32 -16.14
C LYS A 65 11.31 35.80 -14.93
N LYS A 66 9.99 36.01 -14.84
CA LYS A 66 9.21 35.53 -13.67
C LYS A 66 8.65 34.12 -13.81
N MET A 67 8.84 33.46 -14.96
CA MET A 67 8.64 32.01 -15.11
C MET A 67 9.91 31.23 -14.76
N ILE A 68 10.58 31.57 -13.66
CA ILE A 68 11.36 30.54 -12.97
C ILE A 68 10.32 29.63 -12.35
N TYR A 69 10.03 28.53 -13.03
CA TYR A 69 9.30 27.40 -12.48
C TYR A 69 10.02 27.04 -11.16
N SER A 70 9.52 27.56 -10.04
CA SER A 70 9.87 27.13 -8.68
C SER A 70 9.24 25.74 -8.43
N GLY A 71 9.43 24.85 -9.39
CA GLY A 71 8.90 23.49 -9.47
C GLY A 71 10.00 22.45 -9.57
N SER A 72 11.28 22.83 -9.51
CA SER A 72 12.37 21.93 -9.16
C SER A 72 12.41 21.73 -7.65
N GLY A 73 11.29 21.28 -7.09
CA GLY A 73 11.33 20.55 -5.83
C GLY A 73 12.21 19.35 -6.10
N ILE A 74 13.47 19.43 -5.66
CA ILE A 74 14.43 18.33 -5.66
C ILE A 74 13.63 17.10 -5.23
N LEU A 75 13.34 16.22 -6.19
CA LEU A 75 12.68 14.96 -5.94
C LEU A 75 13.71 14.12 -5.20
N ILE A 76 13.86 14.39 -3.90
CA ILE A 76 14.64 13.56 -2.99
C ILE A 76 14.01 12.19 -3.19
N ASN A 77 14.75 11.33 -3.89
CA ASN A 77 14.34 9.99 -4.29
C ASN A 77 14.22 9.17 -3.00
N LYS A 78 13.11 9.37 -2.31
CA LYS A 78 12.86 8.80 -1.00
C LYS A 78 12.49 7.36 -1.28
N ARG A 79 13.43 6.46 -0.98
CA ARG A 79 13.24 5.01 -1.11
C ARG A 79 11.85 4.61 -0.59
N PRO A 80 11.15 3.71 -1.30
CA PRO A 80 9.86 3.23 -0.86
C PRO A 80 9.98 2.58 0.53
N SER A 81 8.97 2.80 1.37
CA SER A 81 9.00 2.33 2.76
C SER A 81 8.92 0.80 2.80
N GLN A 82 10.02 0.13 3.18
CA GLN A 82 10.07 -1.33 3.32
C GLN A 82 9.01 -1.86 4.31
N LYS A 83 8.70 -1.10 5.37
CA LYS A 83 7.66 -1.46 6.35
C LYS A 83 6.30 -1.72 5.70
N ARG A 84 5.94 -0.92 4.69
CA ARG A 84 4.67 -1.07 3.96
C ARG A 84 4.68 -2.31 3.08
N LEU A 85 5.82 -2.66 2.49
CA LEU A 85 5.96 -3.88 1.71
C LEU A 85 5.76 -5.12 2.59
N ILE A 86 6.46 -5.18 3.73
CA ILE A 86 6.37 -6.30 4.67
C ILE A 86 4.91 -6.50 5.08
N PHE A 87 4.21 -5.42 5.41
CA PHE A 87 2.81 -5.46 5.79
C PHE A 87 1.91 -6.04 4.67
N ARG A 88 2.11 -5.60 3.42
CA ARG A 88 1.38 -6.13 2.26
C ARG A 88 1.71 -7.59 1.99
N PHE A 89 2.96 -7.99 2.21
CA PHE A 89 3.38 -9.38 2.07
C PHE A 89 2.73 -10.28 3.14
N CYS A 90 2.66 -9.84 4.40
CA CYS A 90 1.91 -10.54 5.43
C CYS A 90 0.41 -10.67 5.08
N THR A 91 -0.16 -9.61 4.49
CA THR A 91 -1.56 -9.62 4.01
C THR A 91 -1.77 -10.62 2.87
N LEU A 92 -0.79 -10.73 1.96
CA LEU A 92 -0.78 -11.73 0.90
C LEU A 92 -0.74 -13.15 1.47
N LEU A 93 0.17 -13.43 2.40
CA LEU A 93 0.29 -14.77 3.01
C LEU A 93 -0.97 -15.18 3.76
N THR A 94 -1.59 -14.25 4.47
CA THR A 94 -2.81 -14.52 5.25
C THR A 94 -4.02 -14.74 4.34
N SER A 95 -4.19 -13.94 3.29
CA SER A 95 -5.30 -14.13 2.32
C SER A 95 -5.14 -15.40 1.51
N PHE A 96 -3.92 -15.72 1.10
CA PHE A 96 -3.59 -16.99 0.46
C PHE A 96 -3.78 -18.17 1.41
N GLY A 97 -3.41 -18.03 2.69
CA GLY A 97 -3.64 -19.03 3.73
C GLY A 97 -5.13 -19.31 3.95
N ALA A 98 -5.96 -18.27 4.04
CA ALA A 98 -7.42 -18.43 4.16
C ALA A 98 -8.00 -19.19 2.98
N LEU A 99 -7.58 -18.85 1.75
CA LEU A 99 -8.01 -19.49 0.51
C LEU A 99 -7.58 -20.96 0.46
N MET A 100 -6.30 -21.24 0.75
CA MET A 100 -5.73 -22.59 0.71
C MET A 100 -6.31 -23.50 1.79
N CYS A 101 -6.53 -22.99 3.01
CA CYS A 101 -7.19 -23.78 4.06
C CYS A 101 -8.63 -24.12 3.68
N MET A 102 -9.38 -23.16 3.12
CA MET A 102 -10.76 -23.42 2.69
C MET A 102 -10.81 -24.41 1.52
N ALA A 103 -9.96 -24.24 0.50
CA ALA A 103 -9.84 -25.16 -0.64
C ALA A 103 -9.32 -26.55 -0.23
N GLY A 104 -8.44 -26.61 0.78
CA GLY A 104 -7.85 -27.85 1.27
C GLY A 104 -8.79 -28.70 2.11
N ALA A 105 -9.79 -28.10 2.78
CA ALA A 105 -10.75 -28.82 3.61
C ALA A 105 -11.46 -29.99 2.90
N PRO A 106 -12.06 -29.82 1.70
CA PRO A 106 -12.69 -30.93 0.98
C PRO A 106 -11.66 -31.96 0.46
N LEU A 107 -10.47 -31.50 0.07
CA LEU A 107 -9.40 -32.38 -0.43
C LEU A 107 -8.87 -33.32 0.66
N TYR A 108 -8.72 -32.82 1.89
CA TYR A 108 -8.22 -33.59 3.01
C TYR A 108 -9.26 -34.58 3.56
N SER A 109 -10.49 -34.11 3.75
CA SER A 109 -11.57 -34.91 4.35
C SER A 109 -12.23 -35.91 3.38
N LYS A 110 -11.94 -35.81 2.07
CA LYS A 110 -12.60 -36.58 1.00
C LYS A 110 -14.12 -36.39 0.94
N LYS A 111 -14.64 -35.30 1.54
CA LYS A 111 -16.06 -34.90 1.48
C LYS A 111 -16.20 -33.72 0.53
N SER A 112 -17.07 -33.85 -0.48
CA SER A 112 -17.29 -32.81 -1.49
C SER A 112 -18.16 -31.65 -1.03
N SER A 113 -18.94 -31.87 0.04
CA SER A 113 -19.90 -30.90 0.56
C SER A 113 -19.53 -30.51 1.98
N PRO A 114 -19.74 -29.24 2.37
CA PRO A 114 -19.50 -28.82 3.74
C PRO A 114 -20.47 -29.55 4.70
N PRO A 115 -20.10 -29.71 5.99
CA PRO A 115 -20.96 -30.37 6.98
C PRO A 115 -22.33 -29.71 7.10
N SER A 116 -23.36 -30.49 7.45
CA SER A 116 -24.71 -29.99 7.63
C SER A 116 -24.76 -28.86 8.67
N GLY A 117 -25.19 -27.67 8.26
CA GLY A 117 -25.25 -26.48 9.10
C GLY A 117 -24.16 -25.44 8.83
N ALA A 118 -23.16 -25.76 7.99
CA ALA A 118 -22.24 -24.74 7.50
C ALA A 118 -22.94 -23.76 6.55
N ASN A 119 -22.65 -22.47 6.69
CA ASN A 119 -23.20 -21.45 5.82
C ASN A 119 -22.47 -21.45 4.47
N GLU A 120 -23.04 -22.13 3.47
CA GLU A 120 -22.46 -22.24 2.12
C GLU A 120 -22.17 -20.88 1.48
N ALA A 121 -23.06 -19.90 1.69
CA ALA A 121 -22.87 -18.56 1.16
C ALA A 121 -21.64 -17.87 1.75
N ALA A 122 -21.38 -18.04 3.05
CA ALA A 122 -20.19 -17.51 3.69
C ALA A 122 -18.90 -18.16 3.14
N ILE A 123 -18.92 -19.48 2.91
CA ILE A 123 -17.79 -20.22 2.32
C ILE A 123 -17.49 -19.71 0.90
N VAL A 124 -18.52 -19.61 0.05
CA VAL A 124 -18.39 -19.07 -1.32
C VAL A 124 -17.87 -17.65 -1.30
N PHE A 125 -18.41 -16.81 -0.40
CA PHE A 125 -17.95 -15.43 -0.28
C PHE A 125 -16.49 -15.34 0.19
N THR A 126 -16.05 -16.22 1.10
CA THR A 126 -14.63 -16.31 1.50
C THR A 126 -13.73 -16.63 0.31
N TYR A 127 -14.11 -17.55 -0.59
CA TYR A 127 -13.34 -17.85 -1.80
C TYR A 127 -13.18 -16.62 -2.70
N ILE A 128 -14.28 -15.91 -2.96
CA ILE A 128 -14.27 -14.73 -3.84
C ILE A 128 -13.40 -13.63 -3.23
N VAL A 129 -13.68 -13.24 -1.99
CA VAL A 129 -12.98 -12.15 -1.31
C VAL A 129 -11.49 -12.47 -1.14
N SER A 130 -11.15 -13.71 -0.77
CA SER A 130 -9.75 -14.11 -0.58
C SER A 130 -8.99 -14.20 -1.90
N SER A 131 -9.64 -14.62 -2.99
CA SER A 131 -9.04 -14.62 -4.32
C SER A 131 -8.76 -13.20 -4.81
N VAL A 132 -9.75 -12.30 -4.71
CA VAL A 132 -9.57 -10.88 -5.07
C VAL A 132 -8.49 -10.24 -4.22
N SER A 133 -8.50 -10.47 -2.90
CA SER A 133 -7.50 -9.99 -1.95
C SER A 133 -6.08 -10.46 -2.31
N THR A 134 -5.95 -11.73 -2.70
CA THR A 134 -4.67 -12.33 -3.11
C THR A 134 -4.15 -11.66 -4.38
N ILE A 135 -5.00 -11.51 -5.41
CA ILE A 135 -4.62 -10.87 -6.69
C ILE A 135 -4.19 -9.42 -6.46
N VAL A 136 -4.98 -8.66 -5.69
CA VAL A 136 -4.69 -7.26 -5.35
C VAL A 136 -3.37 -7.14 -4.59
N SER A 137 -3.16 -7.99 -3.59
CA SER A 137 -1.93 -7.96 -2.79
C SER A 137 -0.71 -8.35 -3.62
N LEU A 138 -0.84 -9.35 -4.49
CA LEU A 138 0.19 -9.76 -5.43
C LEU A 138 0.54 -8.63 -6.40
N PHE A 139 -0.47 -7.95 -6.97
CA PHE A 139 -0.28 -6.80 -7.84
C PHE A 139 0.54 -5.70 -7.17
N PHE A 140 0.28 -5.37 -5.90
CA PHE A 140 1.07 -4.38 -5.17
C PHE A 140 2.50 -4.82 -4.88
N VAL A 141 2.72 -6.10 -4.58
CA VAL A 141 4.05 -6.68 -4.42
C VAL A 141 4.83 -6.59 -5.73
N VAL A 142 4.21 -6.96 -6.85
CA VAL A 142 4.82 -6.85 -8.18
C VAL A 142 5.12 -5.40 -8.55
N LEU A 143 4.20 -4.46 -8.30
CA LEU A 143 4.45 -3.03 -8.50
C LEU A 143 5.62 -2.51 -7.67
N TYR A 144 5.80 -3.01 -6.45
CA TYR A 144 6.96 -2.66 -5.63
C TYR A 144 8.27 -3.13 -6.28
N PHE A 145 8.32 -4.38 -6.75
CA PHE A 145 9.49 -4.90 -7.44
C PHE A 145 9.75 -4.17 -8.76
N MET A 146 8.70 -3.86 -9.53
CA MET A 146 8.82 -3.08 -10.75
C MET A 146 9.38 -1.68 -10.47
N ARG A 147 8.97 -1.03 -9.38
CA ARG A 147 9.55 0.27 -8.96
C ARG A 147 10.99 0.19 -8.51
N LEU A 148 11.41 -0.96 -8.00
CA LEU A 148 12.81 -1.17 -7.63
C LEU A 148 13.69 -1.31 -8.87
N LEU A 149 13.14 -1.84 -9.97
CA LEU A 149 13.85 -2.12 -11.21
C LEU A 149 13.73 -1.01 -12.27
N LYS A 150 12.59 -0.32 -12.30
CA LYS A 150 12.24 0.69 -13.30
C LYS A 150 11.61 1.86 -12.57
N ASP A 151 11.93 3.10 -12.96
CA ASP A 151 11.35 4.33 -12.40
C ASP A 151 9.86 4.50 -12.78
N ALA A 152 9.02 3.57 -12.32
CA ALA A 152 7.63 3.45 -12.70
C ALA A 152 6.74 4.51 -12.02
N ASN A 153 5.70 4.93 -12.74
CA ASN A 153 4.77 5.98 -12.31
C ASN A 153 4.18 5.78 -10.91
N LYS A 154 3.93 6.90 -10.24
CA LYS A 154 3.39 6.92 -8.88
C LYS A 154 1.89 6.64 -8.88
N VAL A 155 1.48 5.41 -8.56
CA VAL A 155 0.08 5.03 -8.27
C VAL A 155 -0.56 6.01 -7.29
N SER A 156 -1.78 6.45 -7.63
CA SER A 156 -2.58 7.35 -6.80
C SER A 156 -2.89 6.73 -5.43
N ARG A 157 -2.72 7.52 -4.38
CA ARG A 157 -2.94 7.08 -3.00
C ARG A 157 -4.43 6.80 -2.71
N TRP A 158 -5.32 7.51 -3.40
CA TRP A 158 -6.78 7.38 -3.24
C TRP A 158 -7.31 6.02 -3.67
N ILE A 159 -6.76 5.47 -4.76
CA ILE A 159 -7.15 4.14 -5.26
C ILE A 159 -6.87 3.07 -4.20
N LEU A 160 -5.71 3.17 -3.54
CA LEU A 160 -5.33 2.22 -2.50
C LEU A 160 -6.24 2.29 -1.27
N HIS A 161 -6.61 3.51 -0.85
CA HIS A 161 -7.57 3.71 0.25
C HIS A 161 -8.93 3.08 -0.04
N GLY A 162 -9.44 3.26 -1.26
CA GLY A 162 -10.70 2.68 -1.68
C GLY A 162 -10.66 1.15 -1.64
N ILE A 163 -9.60 0.54 -2.18
CA ILE A 163 -9.43 -0.91 -2.18
C ILE A 163 -9.31 -1.47 -0.76
N ASP A 164 -8.49 -0.85 0.09
CA ASP A 164 -8.33 -1.29 1.49
C ASP A 164 -9.66 -1.19 2.24
N LEU A 165 -10.43 -0.10 2.07
CA LEU A 165 -11.73 0.05 2.71
C LEU A 165 -12.71 -1.05 2.30
N VAL A 166 -12.80 -1.35 1.01
CA VAL A 166 -13.68 -2.43 0.49
C VAL A 166 -13.27 -3.78 1.09
N LEU A 167 -11.98 -4.07 1.19
CA LEU A 167 -11.48 -5.32 1.77
C LEU A 167 -11.71 -5.38 3.28
N VAL A 168 -11.51 -4.29 4.02
CA VAL A 168 -11.85 -4.20 5.46
C VAL A 168 -13.31 -4.55 5.70
N VAL A 169 -14.23 -3.92 4.95
CA VAL A 169 -15.66 -4.17 5.11
C VAL A 169 -16.01 -5.61 4.74
N SER A 170 -15.49 -6.12 3.63
CA SER A 170 -15.76 -7.47 3.15
C SER A 170 -15.28 -8.53 4.15
N TYR A 171 -14.05 -8.42 4.65
CA TYR A 171 -13.50 -9.33 5.66
C TYR A 171 -14.19 -9.18 7.02
N GLY A 172 -14.60 -7.98 7.40
CA GLY A 172 -15.38 -7.74 8.61
C GLY A 172 -16.74 -8.44 8.57
N CYS A 173 -17.46 -8.34 7.44
CA CYS A 173 -18.69 -9.08 7.25
C CYS A 173 -18.46 -10.60 7.27
N LEU A 174 -17.45 -11.10 6.55
CA LEU A 174 -17.08 -12.52 6.53
C LEU A 174 -16.79 -13.06 7.93
N MET A 175 -16.01 -12.33 8.72
CA MET A 175 -15.70 -12.70 10.09
C MET A 175 -16.97 -12.94 10.93
N VAL A 176 -17.95 -12.03 10.84
CA VAL A 176 -19.20 -12.16 11.59
C VAL A 176 -20.01 -13.37 11.13
N TYR A 177 -20.12 -13.60 9.81
CA TYR A 177 -20.89 -14.73 9.28
C TYR A 177 -20.24 -16.08 9.56
N LEU A 178 -18.92 -16.19 9.49
CA LEU A 178 -18.20 -17.43 9.76
C LEU A 178 -18.26 -17.82 11.23
N ILE A 179 -18.12 -16.85 12.15
CA ILE A 179 -18.18 -17.11 13.60
C ILE A 179 -19.60 -17.46 14.04
N LYS A 180 -20.63 -16.78 13.51
CA LYS A 180 -22.03 -17.05 13.89
C LYS A 180 -22.62 -18.27 13.20
N GLY A 181 -22.18 -18.58 11.97
CA GLY A 181 -22.85 -19.56 11.12
C GLY A 181 -22.63 -21.00 11.57
N PHE A 182 -21.45 -21.35 12.07
CA PHE A 182 -21.12 -22.74 12.39
C PHE A 182 -19.95 -22.83 13.37
N SER A 183 -20.15 -23.50 14.49
CA SER A 183 -19.09 -23.83 15.45
C SER A 183 -18.66 -25.26 15.24
N CYS A 184 -17.48 -25.48 14.65
CA CYS A 184 -16.95 -26.84 14.54
C CYS A 184 -15.94 -27.17 15.64
N LYS A 185 -16.11 -28.34 16.25
CA LYS A 185 -15.18 -28.87 17.24
C LYS A 185 -13.89 -29.32 16.54
N PRO A 186 -12.69 -29.00 17.08
CA PRO A 186 -11.44 -29.51 16.53
C PRO A 186 -11.41 -31.04 16.48
N GLY A 187 -10.87 -31.61 15.41
CA GLY A 187 -10.74 -33.06 15.21
C GLY A 187 -12.01 -33.81 14.78
N THR A 188 -13.13 -33.13 14.50
CA THR A 188 -14.33 -33.76 13.91
C THR A 188 -14.33 -33.66 12.38
N GLU A 189 -15.22 -34.41 11.73
CA GLU A 189 -15.41 -34.38 10.27
C GLU A 189 -14.13 -34.67 9.47
N ASP A 190 -13.34 -35.66 9.93
CA ASP A 190 -12.14 -36.14 9.24
C ASP A 190 -11.12 -35.02 8.95
N GLY A 191 -11.00 -34.07 9.87
CA GLY A 191 -10.09 -32.92 9.77
C GLY A 191 -10.62 -31.73 8.99
N TRP A 192 -11.81 -31.82 8.35
CA TRP A 192 -12.43 -30.68 7.64
C TRP A 192 -12.55 -29.45 8.55
N CYS A 193 -12.95 -29.70 9.81
CA CYS A 193 -13.15 -28.65 10.80
C CYS A 193 -11.87 -27.96 11.24
N ASP A 194 -10.74 -28.65 11.22
CA ASP A 194 -9.46 -28.03 11.55
C ASP A 194 -9.08 -27.04 10.45
N PHE A 195 -9.19 -27.43 9.18
CA PHE A 195 -8.96 -26.54 8.04
C PHE A 195 -9.93 -25.35 8.02
N TYR A 196 -11.21 -25.58 8.32
CA TYR A 196 -12.20 -24.51 8.43
C TYR A 196 -11.84 -23.52 9.56
N ASN A 197 -11.49 -24.00 10.74
CA ASN A 197 -11.06 -23.17 11.87
C ASN A 197 -9.79 -22.38 11.55
N PHE A 198 -8.81 -22.98 10.87
CA PHE A 198 -7.62 -22.26 10.39
C PHE A 198 -7.97 -21.19 9.35
N SER A 199 -8.91 -21.46 8.43
CA SER A 199 -9.37 -20.45 7.48
C SER A 199 -10.05 -19.27 8.19
N ILE A 200 -10.85 -19.50 9.23
CA ILE A 200 -11.41 -18.44 10.08
C ILE A 200 -10.29 -17.63 10.74
N PHE A 201 -9.30 -18.29 11.32
CA PHE A 201 -8.15 -17.61 11.93
C PHE A 201 -7.45 -16.69 10.94
N PHE A 202 -7.14 -17.18 9.73
CA PHE A 202 -6.52 -16.36 8.69
C PHE A 202 -7.43 -15.22 8.22
N THR A 203 -8.74 -15.45 8.15
CA THR A 203 -9.73 -14.41 7.80
C THR A 203 -9.75 -13.28 8.83
N VAL A 204 -9.76 -13.61 10.13
CA VAL A 204 -9.67 -12.63 11.23
C VAL A 204 -8.34 -11.88 11.15
N LEU A 205 -7.23 -12.59 10.92
CA LEU A 205 -5.92 -11.98 10.80
C LEU A 205 -5.84 -11.04 9.59
N CYS A 206 -6.39 -11.42 8.44
CA CYS A 206 -6.54 -10.54 7.27
C CYS A 206 -7.32 -9.28 7.61
N PHE A 207 -8.46 -9.41 8.28
CA PHE A 207 -9.26 -8.26 8.69
C PHE A 207 -8.44 -7.28 9.54
N LEU A 208 -7.76 -7.77 10.58
CA LEU A 208 -6.91 -6.95 11.44
C LEU A 208 -5.78 -6.27 10.66
N LEU A 209 -5.14 -7.00 9.74
CA LEU A 209 -4.11 -6.43 8.89
C LEU A 209 -4.67 -5.30 8.01
N TYR A 210 -5.79 -5.52 7.33
CA TYR A 210 -6.40 -4.49 6.50
C TYR A 210 -6.81 -3.25 7.30
N VAL A 211 -7.33 -3.41 8.51
CA VAL A 211 -7.66 -2.30 9.40
C VAL A 211 -6.42 -1.48 9.76
N VAL A 212 -5.32 -2.14 10.15
CA VAL A 212 -4.06 -1.46 10.48
C VAL A 212 -3.47 -0.76 9.24
N SER A 213 -3.51 -1.39 8.07
CA SER A 213 -3.08 -0.79 6.79
C SER A 213 -3.87 0.48 6.49
N PHE A 214 -5.19 0.41 6.61
CA PHE A 214 -6.10 1.51 6.32
C PHE A 214 -5.80 2.71 7.23
N PHE A 215 -5.72 2.51 8.54
CA PHE A 215 -5.40 3.60 9.47
C PHE A 215 -3.99 4.15 9.29
N TRP A 216 -3.01 3.29 8.99
CA TRP A 216 -1.64 3.71 8.71
C TRP A 216 -1.59 4.64 7.48
N ASP A 217 -2.27 4.26 6.40
CA ASP A 217 -2.32 5.07 5.19
C ASP A 217 -3.12 6.37 5.40
N LEU A 218 -4.18 6.32 6.21
CA LEU A 218 -5.02 7.48 6.55
C LEU A 218 -4.24 8.51 7.36
N ALA A 219 -3.54 8.07 8.41
CA ALA A 219 -2.64 8.92 9.20
C ALA A 219 -1.53 9.52 8.32
N GLY A 220 -0.99 8.76 7.37
CA GLY A 220 -0.02 9.24 6.40
C GLY A 220 -0.57 10.27 5.41
N THR A 221 -1.88 10.33 5.20
CA THR A 221 -2.55 11.29 4.32
C THR A 221 -2.84 12.60 5.06
N PHE A 222 -3.35 12.52 6.30
CA PHE A 222 -3.62 13.71 7.12
C PHE A 222 -2.36 14.50 7.48
N LYS A 223 -1.19 13.84 7.62
CA LYS A 223 0.08 14.54 7.83
C LYS A 223 0.50 15.42 6.65
N ILE A 224 0.04 15.12 5.44
CA ILE A 224 0.35 15.93 4.24
C ILE A 224 -0.56 17.15 4.19
N VAL A 225 -1.84 17.00 4.52
CA VAL A 225 -2.83 18.09 4.46
C VAL A 225 -2.56 19.18 5.49
N LYS A 226 -1.95 18.85 6.64
CA LYS A 226 -1.59 19.83 7.67
C LYS A 226 -0.33 20.66 7.38
N LYS A 227 0.41 20.34 6.32
CA LYS A 227 1.66 21.02 5.98
C LYS A 227 1.46 21.89 4.74
#